data_AF-A0A395GKH2-F1
#
_entry.id   AF-A0A395GKH2-F1
#
_cell.length_a   1.000
_cell.length_b   1.000
_cell.length_c   1.000
_cell.angle_alpha   90.00
_cell.angle_beta   90.00
_cell.angle_gamma   90.00
#
_symmetry.space_group_name_H-M   'P 1'
#
loop_
_entity.id
_entity.type
_entity.pdbx_description
1 polymer ?
#
loop_
_entity_poly.entity_id
_entity_poly.type
_entity_poly.pdbx_seq_one_letter_code
_entity_poly.pdbx_strand_id
1 'polypeptide(L)'
;MPVLPSVESTSFNADLRNRHLIYDYAAHDGNGDPEKWRYEMWFYNEDRIVYAIHGGPMAGRKNFQTATYQCIRPGELWQCNWLEETGTICSLVYDIPNKRITTLLGFSKGHWIAFL
;
A
#
# COMPACT_ATOMS: atom_id res chain seq x y z
N MET A 1 -21.14 17.68 -25.59
CA MET A 1 -21.89 17.30 -24.37
C MET A 1 -20.88 16.76 -23.37
N PRO A 2 -20.81 17.24 -22.12
CA PRO A 2 -19.99 16.57 -21.13
C PRO A 2 -20.61 15.18 -20.88
N VAL A 3 -19.81 14.15 -21.07
CA VAL A 3 -20.21 12.78 -20.74
C VAL A 3 -20.30 12.71 -19.22
N LEU A 4 -21.52 12.64 -18.69
CA LEU A 4 -21.73 12.30 -17.30
C LEU A 4 -21.18 10.87 -17.10
N PRO A 5 -20.23 10.64 -16.17
CA PRO A 5 -19.75 9.29 -15.93
C PRO A 5 -20.93 8.43 -15.53
N SER A 6 -21.16 7.33 -16.26
CA SER A 6 -22.20 6.38 -15.90
C SER A 6 -21.94 5.87 -14.50
N VAL A 7 -22.97 5.90 -13.64
CA VAL A 7 -22.94 5.34 -12.28
C VAL A 7 -23.01 3.81 -12.36
N GLU A 8 -22.15 3.20 -13.17
CA GLU A 8 -21.81 1.80 -13.02
C GLU A 8 -20.86 1.69 -11.84
N SER A 9 -21.15 0.78 -10.91
CA SER A 9 -20.23 0.43 -9.84
C SER A 9 -18.93 -0.07 -10.47
N THR A 10 -17.92 0.79 -10.54
CA THR A 10 -16.58 0.40 -10.99
C THR A 10 -16.04 -0.70 -10.09
N SER A 11 -15.15 -1.55 -10.61
CA SER A 11 -14.47 -2.55 -9.78
C SER A 11 -13.76 -1.89 -8.59
N PHE A 12 -13.25 -0.67 -8.75
CA PHE A 12 -12.63 0.07 -7.64
C PHE A 12 -13.63 0.35 -6.51
N ASN A 13 -14.86 0.77 -6.84
CA ASN A 13 -15.89 1.06 -5.85
C ASN A 13 -16.31 -0.18 -5.07
N ALA A 14 -16.39 -1.34 -5.74
CA ALA A 14 -16.72 -2.60 -5.10
C ALA A 14 -15.56 -3.14 -4.23
N ASP A 15 -14.34 -3.06 -4.76
CA ASP A 15 -13.21 -3.79 -4.20
C ASP A 15 -12.39 -2.95 -3.22
N LEU A 16 -12.14 -1.68 -3.51
CA LEU A 16 -11.14 -0.86 -2.81
C LEU A 16 -11.71 0.36 -2.09
N ARG A 17 -12.75 1.02 -2.62
CA ARG A 17 -13.20 2.32 -2.09
C ARG A 17 -13.50 2.24 -0.60
N ASN A 18 -12.86 3.15 0.14
CA ASN A 18 -12.97 3.28 1.60
C ASN A 18 -12.58 2.02 2.38
N ARG A 19 -11.73 1.15 1.82
CA ARG A 19 -11.27 -0.06 2.50
C ARG A 19 -10.05 0.23 3.37
N HIS A 20 -10.11 -0.22 4.62
CA HIS A 20 -8.99 -0.19 5.57
C HIS A 20 -8.44 -1.59 5.75
N LEU A 21 -7.12 -1.75 5.63
CA LEU A 21 -6.42 -3.01 5.83
C LEU A 21 -5.26 -2.82 6.81
N ILE A 22 -5.10 -3.79 7.71
CA ILE A 22 -3.93 -3.92 8.57
C ILE A 22 -3.27 -5.24 8.21
N TYR A 23 -1.95 -5.25 8.06
CA TYR A 23 -1.19 -6.42 7.66
C TYR A 23 0.16 -6.43 8.38
N ASP A 24 0.68 -7.64 8.58
CA ASP A 24 1.98 -7.88 9.20
C ASP A 24 2.92 -8.49 8.14
N TYR A 25 4.13 -7.97 8.02
CA TYR A 25 5.17 -8.61 7.21
C TYR A 25 5.74 -9.82 7.95
N ALA A 26 6.16 -10.83 7.17
CA ALA A 26 7.02 -11.91 7.65
C ALA A 26 8.49 -11.44 7.73
N ALA A 27 8.75 -10.44 8.57
CA ALA A 27 10.08 -9.87 8.78
C ALA A 27 10.86 -10.66 9.84
N HIS A 28 12.19 -10.66 9.69
CA HIS A 28 13.12 -11.24 10.66
C HIS A 28 14.23 -10.23 10.94
N ASP A 29 14.77 -10.24 12.15
CA ASP A 29 15.90 -9.40 12.54
C ASP A 29 17.24 -9.93 11.97
N GLY A 30 18.34 -9.27 12.33
CA GLY A 30 19.68 -9.68 11.91
C GLY A 30 20.13 -11.06 12.42
N ASN A 31 19.48 -11.60 13.45
CA ASN A 31 19.73 -12.93 14.00
C ASN A 31 18.80 -14.00 13.40
N GLY A 32 17.82 -13.60 12.59
CA GLY A 32 16.80 -14.47 12.02
C GLY A 32 15.61 -14.69 12.95
N ASP A 33 15.49 -13.95 14.05
CA ASP A 33 14.33 -14.01 14.94
C ASP A 33 13.16 -13.22 14.33
N PRO A 34 11.90 -13.70 14.43
CA PRO A 34 10.76 -12.98 13.88
C PRO A 34 10.61 -11.56 14.45
N GLU A 35 10.48 -10.57 13.57
CA GLU A 35 10.24 -9.18 13.95
C GLU A 35 8.85 -8.73 13.49
N LYS A 36 8.14 -7.99 14.35
CA LYS A 36 6.78 -7.56 14.05
C LYS A 36 6.74 -6.23 13.30
N TRP A 37 6.62 -6.30 11.97
CA TRP A 37 6.42 -5.13 11.12
C TRP A 37 4.96 -5.02 10.74
N ARG A 38 4.20 -4.22 11.49
CA ARG A 38 2.77 -3.99 11.27
C ARG A 38 2.52 -2.71 10.51
N TYR A 39 1.77 -2.79 9.43
CA TYR A 39 1.41 -1.67 8.57
C TYR A 39 -0.10 -1.59 8.41
N GLU A 40 -0.60 -0.38 8.19
CA GLU A 40 -1.99 -0.08 7.93
C GLU A 40 -2.11 0.76 6.65
N MET A 41 -3.10 0.45 5.83
CA MET A 41 -3.45 1.28 4.67
C MET A 41 -4.96 1.48 4.57
N TRP A 42 -5.32 2.61 3.99
CA TRP A 42 -6.67 3.00 3.66
C TRP A 42 -6.74 3.46 2.20
N PHE A 43 -7.47 2.71 1.40
CA PHE A 43 -7.83 3.03 0.02
C PHE A 43 -8.94 4.08 0.01
N TYR A 44 -8.58 5.33 0.31
CA TYR A 44 -9.56 6.41 0.52
C TYR A 44 -10.44 6.65 -0.70
N ASN A 45 -9.81 6.84 -1.86
CA ASN A 45 -10.49 7.04 -3.14
C ASN A 45 -9.56 6.62 -4.30
N GLU A 46 -10.04 6.83 -5.53
CA GLU A 46 -9.38 6.40 -6.78
C GLU A 46 -8.02 7.06 -7.03
N ASP A 47 -7.68 8.12 -6.31
CA ASP A 47 -6.41 8.84 -6.51
C ASP A 47 -5.51 8.80 -5.28
N ARG A 48 -5.99 8.28 -4.13
CA ARG A 48 -5.33 8.47 -2.84
C ARG A 48 -5.29 7.23 -1.98
N ILE A 49 -4.14 7.03 -1.35
CA ILE A 49 -3.91 6.06 -0.29
C ILE A 49 -3.43 6.77 0.97
N VAL A 50 -3.92 6.34 2.12
CA VAL A 50 -3.43 6.80 3.43
C VAL A 50 -2.81 5.61 4.13
N TYR A 51 -1.69 5.79 4.81
CA TYR A 51 -1.06 4.69 5.54
C TYR A 51 -0.48 5.13 6.87
N ALA A 52 -0.33 4.14 7.75
CA ALA A 52 0.37 4.26 9.02
C ALA A 52 1.27 3.04 9.24
N ILE A 53 2.46 3.29 9.78
CA ILE A 53 3.44 2.25 10.09
C ILE A 53 3.49 2.10 11.60
N HIS A 54 3.16 0.91 12.10
CA HIS A 54 3.01 0.62 13.52
C HIS A 54 4.20 -0.14 14.11
N GLY A 55 5.00 -0.81 13.27
CA GLY A 55 6.17 -1.57 13.72
C GLY A 55 7.29 -1.60 12.68
N GLY A 56 8.45 -2.08 13.09
CA GLY A 56 9.66 -2.10 12.28
C GLY A 56 10.36 -0.72 12.17
N PRO A 57 11.35 -0.60 11.29
CA PRO A 57 12.26 0.56 11.23
C PRO A 57 11.62 1.93 10.96
N MET A 58 10.38 1.98 10.43
CA MET A 58 9.64 3.24 10.17
C MET A 58 8.44 3.44 11.09
N ALA A 59 8.38 2.73 12.23
CA ALA A 59 7.28 2.86 13.18
C ALA A 59 7.03 4.33 13.57
N GLY A 60 5.76 4.74 13.52
CA GLY A 60 5.31 6.11 13.76
C GLY A 60 5.11 6.96 12.50
N ARG A 61 5.65 6.55 11.34
CA ARG A 61 5.42 7.25 10.06
C ARG A 61 3.96 7.10 9.64
N LYS A 62 3.35 8.21 9.22
CA LYS A 62 2.02 8.28 8.63
C LYS A 62 2.09 9.18 7.39
N ASN A 63 1.38 8.83 6.35
CA ASN A 63 1.37 9.65 5.14
C ASN A 63 0.07 9.52 4.36
N PHE A 64 -0.14 10.49 3.47
CA PHE A 64 -1.22 10.56 2.50
C PHE A 64 -0.58 10.73 1.12
N GLN A 65 -0.79 9.78 0.22
CA GLN A 65 -0.10 9.75 -1.06
C GLN A 65 -1.05 9.67 -2.23
N THR A 66 -0.64 10.29 -3.34
CA THR A 66 -1.24 10.02 -4.65
C THR A 66 -0.84 8.62 -5.09
N ALA A 67 -1.80 7.79 -5.46
CA ALA A 67 -1.57 6.41 -5.88
C ALA A 67 -2.27 6.12 -7.20
N THR A 68 -1.70 5.18 -7.95
CA THR A 68 -2.34 4.60 -9.15
C THR A 68 -2.82 3.19 -8.84
N TYR A 69 -4.04 2.89 -9.26
CA TYR A 69 -4.67 1.60 -9.06
C TYR A 69 -4.97 0.93 -10.39
N GLN A 70 -4.54 -0.31 -10.53
CA GLN A 70 -4.83 -1.14 -11.68
C GLN A 70 -5.59 -2.37 -11.23
N CYS A 71 -6.82 -2.51 -11.72
CA CYS A 71 -7.57 -3.74 -11.60
C CYS A 71 -6.92 -4.79 -12.51
N ILE A 72 -6.40 -5.87 -11.94
CA ILE A 72 -5.86 -7.00 -12.70
C ILE A 72 -6.96 -8.03 -12.94
N ARG A 73 -7.73 -8.35 -11.89
CA ARG A 73 -8.95 -9.17 -11.96
C ARG A 73 -9.97 -8.65 -10.93
N PRO A 74 -11.17 -8.21 -11.36
CA PRO A 74 -12.21 -7.70 -10.45
C PRO A 74 -12.55 -8.72 -9.36
N GLY A 75 -12.73 -8.26 -8.12
CA GLY A 75 -13.02 -9.10 -6.96
C GLY A 75 -11.85 -9.95 -6.45
N GLU A 76 -10.71 -9.95 -7.16
CA GLU A 76 -9.60 -10.87 -6.86
C GLU A 76 -8.27 -10.17 -6.63
N LEU A 77 -7.84 -9.33 -7.58
CA LEU A 77 -6.44 -8.92 -7.64
C LEU A 77 -6.28 -7.48 -8.13
N TRP A 78 -5.61 -6.68 -7.31
CA TRP A 78 -5.31 -5.28 -7.58
C TRP A 78 -3.82 -5.01 -7.45
N GLN A 79 -3.30 -4.16 -8.34
CA GLN A 79 -1.98 -3.58 -8.21
C GLN A 79 -2.11 -2.09 -7.86
N CYS A 80 -1.38 -1.66 -6.84
CA CYS A 80 -1.44 -0.31 -6.29
C CYS A 80 -0.01 0.24 -6.22
N ASN A 81 0.28 1.37 -6.87
CA ASN A 81 1.64 1.91 -6.91
C ASN A 81 1.67 3.40 -6.57
N TRP A 82 2.73 3.85 -5.93
CA TRP A 82 2.99 5.28 -5.72
C TRP A 82 4.49 5.56 -5.58
N LEU A 83 4.85 6.83 -5.75
CA LEU A 83 6.17 7.37 -5.45
C LEU A 83 6.03 8.31 -4.26
N GLU A 84 6.95 8.21 -3.30
CA GLU A 84 6.99 9.09 -2.15
C GLU A 84 7.95 10.28 -2.37
N GLU A 85 7.74 11.35 -1.60
CA GLU A 85 8.61 12.53 -1.57
C GLU A 85 10.06 12.22 -1.18
N THR A 86 10.29 11.10 -0.50
CA THR A 86 11.61 10.58 -0.11
C THR A 86 12.34 9.85 -1.25
N GLY A 87 11.67 9.70 -2.41
CA GLY A 87 12.14 8.87 -3.50
C GLY A 87 11.85 7.37 -3.31
N THR A 88 11.14 6.98 -2.26
CA THR A 88 10.70 5.59 -2.08
C THR A 88 9.66 5.21 -3.13
N ILE A 89 9.92 4.11 -3.83
CA ILE A 89 8.98 3.52 -4.80
C ILE A 89 8.19 2.44 -4.07
N CYS A 90 6.87 2.54 -4.08
CA CYS A 90 5.99 1.56 -3.50
C CYS A 90 5.18 0.87 -4.59
N SER A 91 5.31 -0.46 -4.68
CA SER A 91 4.44 -1.30 -5.50
C SER A 91 3.80 -2.36 -4.61
N LEU A 92 2.49 -2.48 -4.68
CA LEU A 92 1.70 -3.36 -3.85
C LEU A 92 0.76 -4.19 -4.71
N VAL A 93 0.60 -5.46 -4.35
CA VAL A 93 -0.44 -6.35 -4.86
C VAL A 93 -1.36 -6.72 -3.71
N TYR A 94 -2.66 -6.44 -3.87
CA TYR A 94 -3.71 -6.87 -2.95
C TYR A 94 -4.46 -8.06 -3.56
N ASP A 95 -4.25 -9.22 -2.95
CA ASP A 95 -4.85 -10.50 -3.29
C ASP A 95 -6.01 -10.76 -2.30
N ILE A 96 -7.22 -10.41 -2.74
CA ILE A 96 -8.43 -10.37 -1.91
C ILE A 96 -8.81 -11.78 -1.41
N PRO A 97 -8.88 -12.83 -2.26
CA PRO A 97 -9.31 -14.16 -1.82
C PRO A 97 -8.36 -14.77 -0.80
N ASN A 98 -7.05 -14.56 -0.98
CA ASN A 98 -6.03 -15.09 -0.07
C ASN A 98 -5.75 -14.18 1.13
N LYS A 99 -6.44 -13.04 1.25
CA LYS A 99 -6.23 -12.03 2.31
C LYS A 99 -4.75 -11.65 2.44
N ARG A 100 -4.07 -11.50 1.31
CA ARG A 100 -2.62 -11.32 1.26
C ARG A 100 -2.28 -10.00 0.58
N ILE A 101 -1.29 -9.34 1.15
CA ILE A 101 -0.64 -8.17 0.57
C ILE A 101 0.80 -8.55 0.29
N THR A 102 1.26 -8.28 -0.93
CA THR A 102 2.67 -8.43 -1.31
C THR A 102 3.17 -7.07 -1.76
N THR A 103 4.33 -6.65 -1.27
CA THR A 103 4.89 -5.35 -1.62
C THR A 103 6.31 -5.47 -2.11
N LEU A 104 6.67 -4.58 -3.03
CA LEU A 104 8.03 -4.22 -3.36
C LEU A 104 8.22 -2.75 -2.96
N LEU A 105 9.17 -2.52 -2.07
CA LEU A 105 9.56 -1.19 -1.61
C LEU A 105 10.99 -0.91 -2.07
N GLY A 106 11.16 0.06 -2.95
CA GLY A 106 12.46 0.54 -3.41
C GLY A 106 12.85 1.78 -2.62
N PHE A 107 13.79 1.65 -1.69
CA PHE A 107 14.26 2.76 -0.87
C PHE A 107 15.43 3.49 -1.53
N SER A 108 15.43 4.83 -1.46
CA SER A 108 16.56 5.64 -1.86
C SER A 108 17.78 5.40 -0.97
N LYS A 109 18.99 5.58 -1.49
CA LYS A 109 20.21 5.48 -0.68
C LYS A 109 20.17 6.54 0.43
N GLY A 110 20.39 6.12 1.67
CA GLY A 110 20.33 7.00 2.84
C GLY A 110 18.95 7.10 3.50
N HIS A 111 17.93 6.42 2.97
CA HIS A 111 16.58 6.39 3.57
C HIS A 111 16.57 5.95 5.05
N TRP A 112 17.57 5.15 5.43
CA TRP A 112 17.70 4.53 6.74
C TRP A 112 18.84 5.08 7.59
N ILE A 113 19.67 5.95 7.03
CA ILE A 113 21.03 6.16 7.54
C ILE A 113 21.18 7.54 8.19
N ALA A 114 21.02 7.58 9.51
CA ALA A 114 22.18 7.88 10.35
C ALA A 114 23.06 6.60 10.39
N PHE A 115 24.38 6.69 10.26
CA PHE A 115 25.39 5.58 10.19
C PHE A 115 25.77 5.04 8.79
N LEU A 116 26.42 5.90 7.99
CA LEU A 116 27.55 5.54 7.14
C LEU A 116 28.72 6.42 7.58
#